data_AF-A0A2K2DE55-F1
#
_entry.id   AF-A0A2K2DE55-F1
#
_cell.length_a   1.000
_cell.length_b   1.000
_cell.length_c   1.000
_cell.angle_alpha   90.00
_cell.angle_beta   90.00
_cell.angle_gamma   90.00
#
_symmetry.space_group_name_H-M   'P 1'
#
loop_
_entity.id
_entity.type
_entity.pdbx_description
1 polymer ?
#
loop_
_entity_poly.entity_id
_entity_poly.type
_entity_poly.pdbx_seq_one_letter_code
_entity_poly.pdbx_strand_id
1 'polypeptide(L)'
;MDTAIIIGSTILSVAFHEFGHAIAAASEGLQMEYVAIFIAILFPGALVALNYDLVQNLPPFSMLRIYCAGIWHNVMFCAACMLMTSLLPVVLYPLYVSGDGLIVMGVPQTSPLSGYLSVHDVILAVDGLNMRKTDEWMKMLAQDTVEKNSSHAFIEGFQSYGAASSGKGYCVPNSWMDASKNLWQINDKVSCPDELIAFGKFTCNGSTTFSGTGRAEKKEAEDKYCLIAKDVVKLKKCGHGWRGTDEEISCTCLEDEYCLVPILTSGSSWIEISYARPYSFECLQRERNLSSWHATNKNFGLGPCEGTFVYVGDPLSAGRSVKLSPYRPRWQLFLFIADVPYILENCLNCLLHVSAALAAVNCLPVYFLDGDAILETTLFYVGWFPRRQQQMIIKVCRFLWTALSIIMFSRILYSMTVYNG
;
A
#
# COMPACT_ATOMS: atom_id res chain seq x y z
N MET A 1 -4.76 -8.73 2.53
CA MET A 1 -4.95 -9.70 1.44
C MET A 1 -5.98 -10.71 1.91
N ASP A 2 -6.93 -11.09 1.06
CA ASP A 2 -8.07 -11.88 1.51
C ASP A 2 -7.64 -13.33 1.79
N THR A 3 -8.08 -13.89 2.92
CA THR A 3 -7.66 -15.22 3.41
C THR A 3 -7.91 -16.34 2.39
N ALA A 4 -9.00 -16.23 1.63
CA ALA A 4 -9.32 -17.16 0.54
C ALA A 4 -8.23 -17.20 -0.55
N ILE A 5 -7.66 -16.04 -0.91
CA ILE A 5 -6.58 -15.97 -1.92
C ILE A 5 -5.32 -16.66 -1.41
N ILE A 6 -4.99 -16.47 -0.12
CA ILE A 6 -3.83 -17.11 0.51
C ILE A 6 -4.00 -18.62 0.52
N ILE A 7 -5.14 -19.12 1.00
CA ILE A 7 -5.43 -20.56 1.06
C ILE A 7 -5.41 -21.18 -0.34
N GLY A 8 -6.13 -20.57 -1.30
CA GLY A 8 -6.17 -21.04 -2.68
C GLY A 8 -4.78 -21.06 -3.33
N SER A 9 -3.97 -20.03 -3.12
CA SER A 9 -2.61 -19.96 -3.65
C SER A 9 -1.68 -21.01 -3.03
N THR A 10 -1.88 -21.31 -1.74
CA THR A 10 -1.11 -22.34 -1.03
C THR A 10 -1.43 -23.73 -1.57
N ILE A 11 -2.72 -24.05 -1.70
CA ILE A 11 -3.16 -25.33 -2.27
C ILE A 11 -2.63 -25.49 -3.70
N LEU A 12 -2.75 -24.45 -4.54
CA LEU A 12 -2.26 -24.52 -5.92
C LEU A 12 -0.74 -24.67 -5.99
N SER A 13 0.00 -23.94 -5.17
CA SER A 13 1.46 -24.05 -5.11
C SER A 13 1.93 -25.42 -4.64
N VAL A 14 1.30 -25.99 -3.61
CA VAL A 14 1.64 -27.33 -3.12
C VAL A 14 1.30 -28.39 -4.18
N ALA A 15 0.15 -28.26 -4.84
CA ALA A 15 -0.22 -29.16 -5.93
C ALA A 15 0.79 -29.13 -7.09
N PHE A 16 1.25 -27.94 -7.51
CA PHE A 16 2.27 -27.81 -8.55
C PHE A 16 3.64 -28.38 -8.15
N HIS A 17 4.01 -28.24 -6.87
CA HIS A 17 5.22 -28.83 -6.31
C HIS A 17 5.18 -30.36 -6.39
N GLU A 18 4.13 -30.97 -5.84
CA GLU A 18 3.96 -32.42 -5.83
C GLU A 18 3.79 -33.00 -7.24
N PHE A 19 3.09 -32.28 -8.11
CA PHE A 19 3.00 -32.62 -9.53
C PHE A 19 4.38 -32.71 -10.20
N GLY A 20 5.32 -31.85 -9.79
CA GLY A 20 6.70 -31.92 -10.24
C GLY A 20 7.38 -33.24 -9.90
N HIS A 21 7.29 -33.68 -8.62
CA HIS A 21 7.81 -34.97 -8.20
C HIS A 21 7.16 -36.14 -8.94
N ALA A 22 5.83 -36.10 -9.08
CA ALA A 22 5.06 -37.11 -9.80
C ALA A 22 5.51 -37.27 -11.26
N ILE A 23 5.66 -36.16 -12.00
CA ILE A 23 6.14 -36.19 -13.39
C ILE A 23 7.57 -36.74 -13.46
N ALA A 24 8.46 -36.29 -12.59
CA ALA A 24 9.84 -36.73 -12.61
C ALA A 24 9.95 -38.23 -12.32
N ALA A 25 9.19 -38.73 -11.34
CA ALA A 25 9.13 -40.16 -11.04
C ALA A 25 8.56 -40.98 -12.21
N ALA A 26 7.48 -40.50 -12.83
CA ALA A 26 6.89 -41.14 -14.00
C ALA A 26 7.87 -41.18 -15.19
N SER A 27 8.70 -40.15 -15.36
CA SER A 27 9.74 -40.13 -16.41
C SER A 27 10.86 -41.16 -16.20
N GLU A 28 11.03 -41.63 -14.95
CA GLU A 28 11.95 -42.72 -14.58
C GLU A 28 11.24 -44.09 -14.52
N GLY A 29 9.98 -44.17 -14.94
CA GLY A 29 9.20 -45.40 -14.94
C GLY A 29 8.72 -45.84 -13.55
N LEU A 30 8.80 -44.97 -12.55
CA LEU A 30 8.29 -45.25 -11.20
C LEU A 30 6.78 -44.95 -11.12
N GLN A 31 6.04 -45.83 -10.46
CA GLN A 31 4.63 -45.64 -10.17
C GLN A 31 4.44 -45.01 -8.79
N MET A 32 3.50 -44.09 -8.69
CA MET A 32 3.10 -43.50 -7.41
C MET A 32 2.24 -44.49 -6.63
N GLU A 33 2.50 -44.64 -5.33
CA GLU A 33 1.70 -45.52 -4.47
C GLU A 33 0.43 -44.78 -3.99
N TYR A 34 0.58 -43.56 -3.48
CA TYR A 34 -0.51 -42.69 -3.05
C TYR A 34 -0.06 -41.24 -2.94
N VAL A 35 -1.01 -40.32 -2.81
CA VAL A 35 -0.77 -38.92 -2.41
C VAL A 35 -1.34 -38.76 -1.01
N ALA A 36 -0.54 -38.26 -0.07
CA ALA A 36 -1.00 -37.94 1.27
C ALA A 36 -1.11 -36.42 1.42
N ILE A 37 -2.23 -35.97 1.99
CA ILE A 37 -2.46 -34.56 2.34
C ILE A 37 -2.43 -34.48 3.86
N PHE A 38 -1.71 -33.50 4.39
CA PHE A 38 -1.57 -33.29 5.83
C PHE A 38 -1.63 -31.80 6.18
N ILE A 39 -1.85 -31.49 7.45
CA ILE A 39 -1.77 -30.12 7.97
C ILE A 39 -0.64 -30.10 9.00
N ALA A 40 0.44 -29.40 8.69
CA ALA A 40 1.57 -29.20 9.60
C ALA A 40 1.43 -27.84 10.31
N ILE A 41 1.01 -27.88 11.58
CA ILE A 41 0.72 -26.72 12.44
C ILE A 41 -0.40 -25.84 11.86
N LEU A 42 -0.10 -25.04 10.85
CA LEU A 42 -1.01 -24.10 10.19
C LEU A 42 -0.92 -24.16 8.65
N PHE A 43 0.00 -24.95 8.11
CA PHE A 43 0.25 -25.03 6.67
C PHE A 43 -0.29 -26.35 6.11
N PRO A 44 -1.19 -26.29 5.10
CA PRO A 44 -1.56 -27.49 4.35
C PRO A 44 -0.35 -27.95 3.53
N GLY A 45 -0.01 -29.23 3.66
CA GLY A 45 1.04 -29.90 2.91
C GLY A 45 0.48 -31.10 2.16
N ALA A 46 1.19 -31.53 1.13
CA ALA A 46 0.96 -32.79 0.46
C ALA A 46 2.32 -33.46 0.22
N LEU A 47 2.30 -34.77 -0.01
CA LEU A 47 3.47 -35.52 -0.45
C LEU A 47 3.03 -36.61 -1.44
N VAL A 48 3.83 -36.82 -2.48
CA VAL A 48 3.75 -37.98 -3.37
C VAL A 48 4.55 -39.14 -2.79
N ALA A 49 3.86 -40.20 -2.40
CA ALA A 49 4.50 -41.40 -1.89
C ALA A 49 5.01 -42.27 -3.05
N LEU A 50 6.32 -42.51 -3.05
CA LEU A 50 7.02 -43.37 -4.00
C LEU A 50 7.63 -44.55 -3.25
N ASN A 51 7.77 -45.68 -3.94
CA ASN A 51 8.45 -46.84 -3.38
C ASN A 51 9.94 -46.53 -3.15
N TYR A 52 10.33 -46.48 -1.88
CA TYR A 52 11.68 -46.07 -1.48
C TYR A 52 12.77 -46.99 -2.06
N ASP A 53 12.55 -48.30 -2.06
CA ASP A 53 13.52 -49.28 -2.56
C ASP A 53 13.74 -49.11 -4.07
N LEU A 54 12.67 -48.84 -4.83
CA LEU A 54 12.79 -48.56 -6.26
C LEU A 54 13.55 -47.25 -6.54
N VAL A 55 13.31 -46.20 -5.75
CA VAL A 55 14.03 -44.93 -5.89
C VAL A 55 15.51 -45.09 -5.58
N GLN A 56 15.88 -45.83 -4.52
CA GLN A 56 17.28 -46.06 -4.14
C GLN A 56 18.08 -46.86 -5.18
N ASN A 57 17.40 -47.66 -6.01
CA ASN A 57 18.03 -48.42 -7.08
C ASN A 57 18.29 -47.58 -8.34
N LEU A 58 17.79 -46.35 -8.41
CA LEU A 58 18.02 -45.47 -9.55
C LEU A 58 19.45 -44.87 -9.55
N PRO A 59 19.96 -44.48 -10.73
CA PRO A 59 21.18 -43.69 -10.81
C PRO A 59 21.08 -42.39 -9.99
N PRO A 60 22.19 -41.90 -9.40
CA PRO A 60 22.16 -40.70 -8.55
C PRO A 60 21.56 -39.46 -9.22
N PHE A 61 21.79 -39.27 -10.52
CA PHE A 61 21.19 -38.18 -11.27
C PHE A 61 19.67 -38.30 -11.44
N SER A 62 19.14 -39.53 -11.56
CA SER A 62 17.70 -39.77 -11.62
C SER A 62 17.04 -39.49 -10.27
N MET A 63 17.66 -39.94 -9.17
CA MET A 63 17.21 -39.59 -7.82
C MET A 63 17.19 -38.08 -7.61
N LEU A 64 18.30 -37.41 -7.94
CA LEU A 64 18.40 -35.95 -7.81
C LEU A 64 17.34 -35.22 -8.65
N ARG A 65 17.06 -35.72 -9.86
CA ARG A 65 16.00 -35.15 -10.72
C ARG A 65 14.63 -35.24 -10.07
N ILE A 66 14.31 -36.37 -9.44
CA ILE A 66 13.04 -36.56 -8.72
C ILE A 66 12.97 -35.62 -7.51
N TYR A 67 14.01 -35.58 -6.66
CA TYR A 67 14.00 -34.74 -5.45
C TYR A 67 14.04 -33.24 -5.76
N CYS A 68 14.73 -32.80 -6.81
CA CYS A 68 14.73 -31.40 -7.22
C CYS A 68 13.46 -30.99 -7.99
N ALA A 69 12.60 -31.93 -8.40
CA ALA A 69 11.52 -31.65 -9.33
C ALA A 69 10.47 -30.69 -8.76
N GLY A 70 10.05 -30.85 -7.50
CA GLY A 70 9.06 -29.96 -6.89
C GLY A 70 9.56 -28.52 -6.79
N ILE A 71 10.79 -28.34 -6.30
CA ILE A 71 11.48 -27.04 -6.25
C ILE A 71 11.54 -26.42 -7.64
N TRP A 72 11.97 -27.18 -8.65
CA TRP A 72 12.05 -26.69 -10.04
C TRP A 72 10.69 -26.23 -10.58
N HIS A 73 9.62 -26.99 -10.35
CA HIS A 73 8.29 -26.63 -10.83
C HIS A 73 7.74 -25.37 -10.15
N ASN A 74 7.99 -25.18 -8.85
CA ASN A 74 7.65 -23.94 -8.17
C ASN A 74 8.44 -22.74 -8.71
N VAL A 75 9.73 -22.91 -9.04
CA VAL A 75 10.54 -21.85 -9.68
C VAL A 75 9.99 -21.50 -11.06
N MET A 76 9.63 -22.50 -11.87
CA MET A 76 8.98 -22.27 -13.17
C MET A 76 7.62 -21.58 -13.02
N PHE A 77 6.85 -21.96 -12.01
CA PHE A 77 5.56 -21.34 -11.73
C PHE A 77 5.71 -19.89 -11.25
N CYS A 78 6.74 -19.58 -10.47
CA CYS A 78 7.12 -18.20 -10.13
C CYS A 78 7.46 -17.39 -11.39
N ALA A 79 8.28 -17.95 -12.29
CA ALA A 79 8.62 -17.30 -13.55
C ALA A 79 7.40 -17.05 -14.42
N ALA A 80 6.46 -18.01 -14.49
CA ALA A 80 5.19 -17.85 -15.19
C ALA A 80 4.33 -16.75 -14.55
N CYS A 81 4.23 -16.67 -13.22
CA CYS A 81 3.50 -15.60 -12.53
C CYS A 81 4.12 -14.23 -12.84
N MET A 82 5.45 -14.08 -12.79
CA MET A 82 6.13 -12.83 -13.14
C MET A 82 5.90 -12.42 -14.59
N LEU A 83 5.95 -13.38 -15.52
CA LEU A 83 5.65 -13.14 -16.93
C LEU A 83 4.19 -12.69 -17.11
N MET A 84 3.25 -13.38 -16.49
CA MET A 84 1.83 -13.02 -16.55
C MET A 84 1.54 -11.65 -15.96
N THR A 85 2.15 -11.29 -14.82
CA THR A 85 2.06 -9.94 -14.24
C THR A 85 2.60 -8.88 -15.21
N SER A 86 3.68 -9.18 -15.93
CA SER A 86 4.26 -8.26 -16.93
C SER A 86 3.37 -8.09 -18.17
N LEU A 87 2.66 -9.15 -18.56
CA LEU A 87 1.70 -9.15 -19.68
C LEU A 87 0.32 -8.61 -19.29
N LEU A 88 0.05 -8.45 -18.00
CA LEU A 88 -1.26 -8.07 -17.47
C LEU A 88 -1.81 -6.76 -18.07
N PRO A 89 -1.03 -5.67 -18.24
CA PRO A 89 -1.54 -4.46 -18.88
C PRO A 89 -2.06 -4.71 -20.30
N VAL A 90 -1.40 -5.60 -21.06
CA VAL A 90 -1.78 -5.95 -22.43
C VAL A 90 -3.05 -6.80 -22.43
N VAL A 91 -3.14 -7.77 -21.52
CA VAL A 91 -4.32 -8.64 -21.38
C VAL A 91 -5.56 -7.85 -20.96
N LEU A 92 -5.39 -6.86 -20.08
CA LEU A 92 -6.49 -6.04 -19.57
C LEU A 92 -6.87 -4.88 -20.51
N TYR A 93 -5.96 -4.42 -21.36
CA TYR A 93 -6.19 -3.26 -22.23
C TYR A 93 -7.51 -3.25 -23.03
N PRO A 94 -8.02 -4.38 -23.57
CA PRO A 94 -9.28 -4.36 -24.33
C PRO A 94 -10.51 -3.95 -23.51
N LEU A 95 -10.53 -4.29 -22.22
CA LEU A 95 -11.69 -4.06 -21.34
C LEU A 95 -11.46 -2.92 -20.34
N TYR A 96 -10.20 -2.60 -20.05
CA TYR A 96 -9.81 -1.64 -19.02
C TYR A 96 -8.95 -0.50 -19.60
N VAL A 97 -9.05 0.66 -18.95
CA VAL A 97 -8.16 1.81 -19.12
C VAL A 97 -7.38 2.03 -17.84
N SER A 98 -6.15 2.52 -17.99
CA SER A 98 -5.27 2.85 -16.87
C SER A 98 -4.65 4.23 -17.06
N GLY A 99 -4.26 4.87 -15.95
CA GLY A 99 -3.58 6.17 -15.94
C GLY A 99 -4.48 7.41 -15.83
N ASP A 100 -5.77 7.22 -15.57
CA ASP A 100 -6.75 8.29 -15.35
C ASP A 100 -7.44 8.10 -13.98
N GLY A 101 -6.64 8.26 -12.91
CA GLY A 101 -7.06 8.03 -11.53
C GLY A 101 -6.96 6.58 -11.06
N LEU A 102 -7.21 6.37 -9.77
CA LEU A 102 -7.22 5.08 -9.09
C LEU A 102 -8.65 4.76 -8.64
N ILE A 103 -9.19 3.63 -9.09
CA ILE A 103 -10.51 3.19 -8.65
C ILE A 103 -10.44 2.55 -7.26
N VAL A 104 -11.39 2.90 -6.40
CA VAL A 104 -11.52 2.38 -5.03
C VAL A 104 -12.19 1.01 -5.07
N MET A 105 -11.43 -0.03 -4.71
CA MET A 105 -11.89 -1.42 -4.69
C MET A 105 -12.53 -1.82 -3.35
N GLY A 106 -12.24 -1.05 -2.30
CA GLY A 106 -12.79 -1.32 -0.98
C GLY A 106 -12.30 -0.34 0.06
N VAL A 107 -13.23 0.09 0.91
CA VAL A 107 -12.96 0.93 2.09
C VAL A 107 -13.46 0.14 3.30
N PRO A 108 -12.57 -0.44 4.12
CA PRO A 108 -12.94 -1.06 5.39
C PRO A 108 -13.64 -0.05 6.29
N GLN A 109 -14.61 -0.48 7.10
CA GLN A 109 -15.32 0.42 8.03
C GLN A 109 -14.40 1.05 9.07
N THR A 110 -13.29 0.37 9.42
CA THR A 110 -12.24 0.86 10.31
C THR A 110 -11.29 1.85 9.65
N SER A 111 -11.41 2.07 8.33
CA SER A 111 -10.59 3.05 7.61
C SER A 111 -10.93 4.47 8.09
N PRO A 112 -9.92 5.34 8.30
CA PRO A 112 -10.17 6.74 8.57
C PRO A 112 -10.76 7.50 7.36
N LEU A 113 -10.78 6.88 6.18
CA LEU A 113 -11.43 7.40 4.96
C LEU A 113 -12.86 6.83 4.77
N SER A 114 -13.32 5.98 5.69
CA SER A 114 -14.70 5.50 5.76
C SER A 114 -15.64 6.69 5.95
N GLY A 115 -16.56 6.90 5.01
CA GLY A 115 -17.49 8.04 4.99
C GLY A 115 -17.11 9.16 4.01
N TYR A 116 -15.85 9.24 3.57
CA TYR A 116 -15.43 10.17 2.52
C TYR A 116 -15.49 9.51 1.13
N LEU A 117 -14.96 8.29 1.04
CA LEU A 117 -14.88 7.51 -0.20
C LEU A 117 -15.81 6.31 -0.15
N SER A 118 -16.40 5.99 -1.31
CA SER A 118 -17.20 4.79 -1.53
C SER A 118 -16.52 3.84 -2.52
N VAL A 119 -16.92 2.57 -2.49
CA VAL A 119 -16.45 1.58 -3.47
C VAL A 119 -16.84 2.05 -4.88
N HIS A 120 -15.89 1.94 -5.82
CA HIS A 120 -15.95 2.42 -7.20
C HIS A 120 -15.82 3.94 -7.42
N ASP A 121 -15.61 4.73 -6.35
CA ASP A 121 -15.13 6.10 -6.53
C ASP A 121 -13.73 6.07 -7.19
N VAL A 122 -13.39 7.12 -7.93
CA VAL A 122 -12.09 7.24 -8.61
C VAL A 122 -11.32 8.37 -7.98
N ILE A 123 -10.18 8.08 -7.34
CA ILE A 123 -9.26 9.08 -6.81
C ILE A 123 -8.49 9.68 -7.99
N LEU A 124 -8.60 11.00 -8.17
CA LEU A 124 -7.98 11.72 -9.28
C LEU A 124 -6.65 12.34 -8.86
N ALA A 125 -6.60 12.99 -7.70
CA ALA A 125 -5.42 13.71 -7.24
C ALA A 125 -5.31 13.74 -5.71
N VAL A 126 -4.08 13.85 -5.22
CA VAL A 126 -3.74 14.11 -3.82
C VAL A 126 -2.92 15.39 -3.76
N ASP A 127 -3.36 16.37 -2.99
CA ASP A 127 -2.80 17.73 -2.92
C ASP A 127 -2.61 18.42 -4.28
N GLY A 128 -3.48 18.12 -5.24
CA GLY A 128 -3.42 18.64 -6.61
C GLY A 128 -2.51 17.86 -7.56
N LEU A 129 -1.78 16.84 -7.08
CA LEU A 129 -0.98 15.96 -7.91
C LEU A 129 -1.81 14.79 -8.40
N ASN A 130 -1.91 14.63 -9.73
CA ASN A 130 -2.68 13.56 -10.34
C ASN A 130 -2.11 12.18 -10.01
N MET A 131 -2.98 11.27 -9.58
CA MET A 131 -2.64 9.90 -9.25
C MET A 131 -2.83 8.99 -10.46
N ARG A 132 -1.76 8.33 -10.91
CA ARG A 132 -1.83 7.37 -12.04
C ARG A 132 -1.48 5.96 -11.63
N LYS A 133 -0.70 5.80 -10.56
CA LYS A 133 -0.23 4.50 -10.06
C LYS A 133 -0.46 4.38 -8.57
N THR A 134 -0.74 3.16 -8.11
CA THR A 134 -0.92 2.87 -6.68
C THR A 134 0.34 3.15 -5.86
N ASP A 135 1.53 3.03 -6.45
CA ASP A 135 2.79 3.38 -5.77
C ASP A 135 2.91 4.87 -5.47
N GLU A 136 2.32 5.74 -6.29
CA GLU A 136 2.31 7.19 -6.07
C GLU A 136 1.46 7.55 -4.86
N TRP A 137 0.31 6.90 -4.69
CA TRP A 137 -0.56 7.05 -3.53
C TRP A 137 0.18 6.80 -2.21
N MET A 138 0.85 5.66 -2.08
CA MET A 138 1.61 5.33 -0.87
C MET A 138 2.81 6.26 -0.67
N LYS A 139 3.48 6.67 -1.74
CA LYS A 139 4.61 7.61 -1.64
C LYS A 139 4.17 8.99 -1.19
N MET A 140 3.07 9.53 -1.70
CA MET A 140 2.57 10.85 -1.30
C MET A 140 2.22 10.86 0.19
N LEU A 141 1.52 9.83 0.66
CA LEU A 141 1.10 9.73 2.06
C LEU A 141 2.25 9.38 3.02
N ALA A 142 3.34 8.76 2.53
CA ALA A 142 4.52 8.46 3.33
C ALA A 142 5.58 9.58 3.34
N GLN A 143 5.59 10.48 2.34
CA GLN A 143 6.57 11.58 2.25
C GLN A 143 6.22 12.77 3.13
N ASP A 144 4.93 13.04 3.37
CA ASP A 144 4.45 14.04 4.33
C ASP A 144 4.99 13.79 5.76
N THR A 145 5.46 12.58 6.07
CA THR A 145 6.11 12.20 7.33
C THR A 145 7.62 12.48 7.37
N VAL A 146 8.30 12.53 6.20
CA VAL A 146 9.77 12.65 6.10
C VAL A 146 10.21 14.12 6.05
N GLU A 147 9.46 14.99 5.37
CA GLU A 147 9.77 16.43 5.36
C GLU A 147 9.62 17.06 6.74
N LYS A 148 8.68 16.57 7.57
CA LYS A 148 8.51 16.96 8.97
C LYS A 148 9.77 16.72 9.84
N ASN A 149 10.60 15.73 9.52
CA ASN A 149 11.84 15.46 10.25
C ASN A 149 13.02 16.35 9.79
N SER A 150 12.91 16.97 8.62
CA SER A 150 13.98 17.76 7.99
C SER A 150 13.79 19.26 8.22
N SER A 151 12.55 19.71 8.36
CA SER A 151 12.18 21.13 8.56
C SER A 151 12.06 21.51 10.04
N HIS A 152 12.96 21.03 10.89
CA HIS A 152 13.06 21.47 12.29
C HIS A 152 13.67 22.88 12.46
N ALA A 153 13.89 23.59 11.35
CA ALA A 153 14.64 24.84 11.30
C ALA A 153 13.88 26.00 10.62
N PHE A 154 12.59 26.22 10.91
CA PHE A 154 11.95 27.54 10.72
C PHE A 154 10.53 27.62 11.35
N ILE A 155 10.39 27.50 12.67
CA ILE A 155 9.10 27.78 13.35
C ILE A 155 9.37 28.52 14.68
N GLU A 156 9.76 29.79 14.60
CA GLU A 156 9.61 30.73 15.74
C GLU A 156 8.22 31.36 15.62
N GLY A 157 7.20 30.71 16.19
CA GLY A 157 5.83 31.26 16.21
C GLY A 157 4.68 30.28 16.46
N PHE A 158 4.94 29.01 16.75
CA PHE A 158 3.91 28.01 17.13
C PHE A 158 4.35 27.11 18.29
N GLN A 159 5.46 27.45 18.96
CA GLN A 159 6.18 26.57 19.88
C GLN A 159 5.53 26.46 21.27
N SER A 160 4.28 26.91 21.44
CA SER A 160 3.61 26.88 22.74
C SER A 160 2.68 25.68 22.97
N TYR A 161 2.39 24.84 21.96
CA TYR A 161 1.40 23.75 22.10
C TYR A 161 1.74 22.39 21.46
N GLY A 162 2.96 22.16 20.95
CA GLY A 162 3.29 20.89 20.29
C GLY A 162 2.46 20.63 19.02
N ALA A 163 1.94 21.69 18.41
CA ALA A 163 1.18 21.66 17.17
C ALA A 163 2.14 21.60 15.98
N ALA A 164 1.88 20.67 15.05
CA ALA A 164 2.62 20.59 13.80
C ALA A 164 1.86 21.38 12.73
N SER A 165 2.57 22.19 11.93
CA SER A 165 2.00 22.81 10.72
C SER A 165 2.45 22.00 9.51
N SER A 166 1.53 21.70 8.59
CA SER A 166 1.86 21.08 7.30
C SER A 166 2.52 22.06 6.32
N GLY A 167 2.61 23.35 6.66
CA GLY A 167 3.06 24.40 5.74
C GLY A 167 2.09 24.67 4.57
N LYS A 168 0.97 23.93 4.49
CA LYS A 168 -0.10 24.06 3.49
C LYS A 168 -1.16 25.02 4.01
N GLY A 169 -1.26 26.21 3.41
CA GLY A 169 -2.22 27.24 3.80
C GLY A 169 -3.13 27.70 2.67
N TYR A 170 -4.06 28.59 3.01
CA TYR A 170 -5.00 29.22 2.10
C TYR A 170 -5.10 30.72 2.36
N CYS A 171 -5.30 31.50 1.30
CA CYS A 171 -5.55 32.94 1.39
C CYS A 171 -6.99 33.18 1.84
N VAL A 172 -7.15 33.54 3.11
CA VAL A 172 -8.46 33.77 3.73
C VAL A 172 -8.72 35.28 3.83
N PRO A 173 -9.88 35.78 3.32
CA PRO A 173 -10.24 37.18 3.44
C PRO A 173 -10.45 37.64 4.89
N ASN A 174 -10.13 38.89 5.17
CA ASN A 174 -10.33 39.52 6.49
C ASN A 174 -11.77 39.39 7.02
N SER A 175 -12.76 39.48 6.14
CA SER A 175 -14.18 39.34 6.52
C SER A 175 -14.51 37.99 7.16
N TRP A 176 -13.85 36.90 6.74
CA TRP A 176 -14.04 35.57 7.32
C TRP A 176 -13.36 35.45 8.69
N MET A 177 -12.20 36.10 8.83
CA MET A 177 -11.46 36.16 10.08
C MET A 177 -12.22 36.95 11.15
N ASP A 178 -12.78 38.10 10.79
CA ASP A 178 -13.61 38.91 11.67
C ASP A 178 -14.90 38.18 12.04
N ALA A 179 -15.54 37.51 11.08
CA ALA A 179 -16.70 36.67 11.35
C ALA A 179 -16.37 35.56 12.35
N SER A 180 -15.24 34.85 12.18
CA SER A 180 -14.78 33.83 13.13
C SER A 180 -14.57 34.40 14.54
N LYS A 181 -13.96 35.58 14.68
CA LYS A 181 -13.74 36.21 16.00
C LYS A 181 -15.05 36.60 16.68
N ASN A 182 -16.00 37.13 15.92
CA ASN A 182 -17.31 37.56 16.43
C ASN A 182 -18.23 36.39 16.80
N LEU A 183 -18.18 35.29 16.05
CA LEU A 183 -19.04 34.11 16.26
C LEU A 183 -18.61 33.25 17.45
N TRP A 184 -17.30 33.12 17.70
CA TRP A 184 -16.78 32.07 18.58
C TRP A 184 -16.16 32.57 19.89
N GLN A 185 -16.12 33.90 20.15
CA GLN A 185 -15.60 34.52 21.38
C GLN A 185 -14.41 33.75 21.99
N ILE A 186 -13.36 33.55 21.18
CA ILE A 186 -12.24 32.67 21.50
C ILE A 186 -11.45 33.26 22.69
N ASN A 187 -11.77 32.79 23.90
CA ASN A 187 -10.89 32.88 25.06
C ASN A 187 -9.89 31.71 25.01
N ASP A 188 -8.67 31.93 25.49
CA ASP A 188 -7.47 31.05 25.44
C ASP A 188 -7.62 29.56 25.87
N LYS A 189 -8.83 29.09 26.20
CA LYS A 189 -9.11 27.74 26.72
C LYS A 189 -10.06 26.88 25.88
N VAL A 190 -10.66 27.37 24.79
CA VAL A 190 -11.70 26.62 24.05
C VAL A 190 -11.18 26.13 22.70
N SER A 191 -11.19 24.81 22.50
CA SER A 191 -11.01 24.15 21.19
C SER A 191 -12.12 24.60 20.24
N CYS A 192 -11.86 24.69 18.93
CA CYS A 192 -12.92 24.97 17.96
C CYS A 192 -14.08 23.96 18.14
N PRO A 193 -15.34 24.40 17.98
CA PRO A 193 -16.52 23.53 18.00
C PRO A 193 -16.35 22.36 17.02
N ASP A 194 -17.00 21.24 17.34
CA ASP A 194 -17.09 20.09 16.44
C ASP A 194 -17.57 20.56 15.05
N GLU A 195 -16.89 20.11 13.98
CA GLU A 195 -17.01 20.52 12.56
C GLU A 195 -16.09 21.68 12.09
N LEU A 196 -15.50 22.47 12.99
CA LEU A 196 -14.60 23.57 12.62
C LEU A 196 -13.13 23.22 12.86
N ILE A 197 -12.25 23.68 11.97
CA ILE A 197 -10.81 23.52 12.12
C ILE A 197 -10.20 24.83 12.57
N ALA A 198 -9.25 24.74 13.51
CA ALA A 198 -8.45 25.87 13.94
C ALA A 198 -7.38 26.19 12.88
N PHE A 199 -7.34 27.45 12.45
CA PHE A 199 -6.33 28.01 11.58
C PHE A 199 -5.57 29.12 12.31
N GLY A 200 -4.29 29.28 12.00
CA GLY A 200 -3.49 30.39 12.47
C GLY A 200 -2.82 31.12 11.30
N LYS A 201 -2.45 32.37 11.52
CA LYS A 201 -1.72 33.17 10.53
C LYS A 201 -0.35 32.55 10.26
N PHE A 202 -0.01 32.40 8.98
CA PHE A 202 1.29 31.95 8.53
C PHE A 202 2.08 33.13 7.98
N THR A 203 3.23 33.41 8.57
CA THR A 203 4.15 34.44 8.10
C THR A 203 5.19 33.80 7.18
N CYS A 204 5.22 34.24 5.93
CA CYS A 204 6.26 33.81 5.01
C CYS A 204 7.48 34.73 5.15
N ASN A 205 8.54 34.25 5.80
CA ASN A 205 9.77 35.02 5.89
C ASN A 205 10.95 34.24 5.30
N GLY A 206 11.34 34.61 4.08
CA GLY A 206 12.59 34.22 3.44
C GLY A 206 13.61 35.36 3.36
N SER A 207 13.43 36.46 4.09
CA SER A 207 14.36 37.60 4.07
C SER A 207 14.83 37.98 5.47
N THR A 208 16.11 37.73 5.74
CA THR A 208 16.86 38.36 6.82
C THR A 208 16.97 39.84 6.52
N THR A 209 16.10 40.66 7.11
CA THR A 209 16.42 42.07 7.34
C THR A 209 15.85 42.49 8.68
N PHE A 210 16.70 42.32 9.69
CA PHE A 210 16.55 42.96 10.99
C PHE A 210 16.63 44.48 10.76
N SER A 211 15.55 45.20 10.98
CA SER A 211 15.59 46.65 11.09
C SER A 211 14.54 47.09 12.08
N GLY A 212 15.01 47.62 13.20
CA GLY A 212 14.18 48.32 14.17
C GLY A 212 14.39 47.84 15.60
N THR A 213 15.44 48.35 16.23
CA THR A 213 15.52 48.51 17.69
C THR A 213 14.19 49.01 18.27
N GLY A 214 13.52 48.16 19.03
CA GLY A 214 12.29 48.47 19.75
C GLY A 214 12.03 47.37 20.78
N ARG A 215 11.66 47.78 21.98
CA ARG A 215 11.59 46.97 23.20
C ARG A 215 10.71 45.72 23.03
N ALA A 216 11.09 44.66 23.74
CA ALA A 216 10.27 43.48 23.97
C ALA A 216 8.94 43.87 24.63
N GLU A 217 7.91 44.11 23.82
CA GLU A 217 6.55 44.38 24.27
C GLU A 217 5.68 43.16 23.94
N LYS A 218 5.11 42.58 25.01
CA LYS A 218 3.94 41.70 25.08
C LYS A 218 3.80 40.64 23.96
N LYS A 219 4.01 39.37 24.35
CA LYS A 219 3.51 38.18 23.62
C LYS A 219 2.03 38.37 23.29
N GLU A 220 1.71 38.83 22.08
CA GLU A 220 0.36 38.78 21.55
C GLU A 220 -0.09 37.33 21.49
N ALA A 221 -1.30 37.05 21.98
CA ALA A 221 -1.94 35.76 21.81
C ALA A 221 -2.01 35.47 20.30
N GLU A 222 -1.41 34.36 19.86
CA GLU A 222 -1.47 33.92 18.47
C GLU A 222 -2.95 33.81 18.05
N ASP A 223 -3.41 34.71 17.17
CA ASP A 223 -4.79 34.74 16.71
C ASP A 223 -5.19 33.39 16.07
N LYS A 224 -6.05 32.64 16.74
CA LYS A 224 -6.67 31.41 16.20
C LYS A 224 -8.02 31.74 15.57
N TYR A 225 -8.29 31.13 14.42
CA TYR A 225 -9.54 31.30 13.67
C TYR A 225 -10.19 29.94 13.44
N CYS A 226 -11.47 29.78 13.77
CA CYS A 226 -12.21 28.54 13.55
C CYS A 226 -12.98 28.66 12.23
N LEU A 227 -12.53 27.92 11.21
CA LEU A 227 -13.08 28.00 9.86
C LEU A 227 -13.56 26.63 9.38
N ILE A 228 -14.53 26.66 8.46
CA ILE A 228 -15.08 25.45 7.86
C ILE A 228 -14.13 24.97 6.76
N ALA A 229 -13.53 23.78 6.95
CA ALA A 229 -12.56 23.22 6.01
C ALA A 229 -13.07 23.16 4.56
N LYS A 230 -14.34 22.76 4.35
CA LYS A 230 -14.97 22.60 3.01
C LYS A 230 -15.01 23.88 2.19
N ASP A 231 -15.01 25.04 2.86
CA ASP A 231 -15.10 26.34 2.20
C ASP A 231 -13.71 26.98 2.05
N VAL A 232 -12.81 26.75 3.02
CA VAL A 232 -11.42 27.19 2.96
C VAL A 232 -10.67 26.53 1.81
N VAL A 233 -10.90 25.24 1.51
CA VAL A 233 -10.19 24.54 0.43
C VAL A 233 -10.50 25.04 -0.98
N LYS A 234 -11.54 25.85 -1.14
CA LYS A 234 -11.89 26.49 -2.42
C LYS A 234 -11.09 27.78 -2.67
N LEU A 235 -10.40 28.28 -1.64
CA LEU A 235 -9.63 29.53 -1.71
C LEU A 235 -8.26 29.30 -2.35
N LYS A 236 -7.60 30.40 -2.75
CA LYS A 236 -6.25 30.36 -3.31
C LYS A 236 -5.28 29.73 -2.31
N LYS A 237 -4.47 28.77 -2.76
CA LYS A 237 -3.44 28.11 -1.96
C LYS A 237 -2.29 29.07 -1.64
N CYS A 238 -1.73 28.98 -0.44
CA CYS A 238 -0.55 29.72 0.00
C CYS A 238 0.32 28.87 0.93
N GLY A 239 1.53 29.33 1.25
CA GLY A 239 2.48 28.58 2.07
C GLY A 239 3.39 27.65 1.25
N HIS A 240 4.33 27.02 1.92
CA HIS A 240 5.46 26.30 1.31
C HIS A 240 5.25 24.78 1.23
N GLY A 241 4.17 24.25 1.82
CA GLY A 241 3.88 22.82 1.88
C GLY A 241 3.14 22.25 0.67
N TRP A 242 2.77 23.07 -0.31
CA TRP A 242 2.09 22.62 -1.53
C TRP A 242 3.10 22.16 -2.58
N ARG A 243 2.82 21.04 -3.23
CA ARG A 243 3.72 20.42 -4.20
C ARG A 243 3.04 20.46 -5.58
N GLY A 244 3.58 21.25 -6.52
CA GLY A 244 3.17 21.26 -7.93
C GLY A 244 2.35 22.47 -8.39
N THR A 245 3.05 23.50 -8.83
CA THR A 245 2.97 24.21 -10.12
C THR A 245 4.18 25.13 -10.14
N ASP A 246 4.84 25.29 -11.28
CA ASP A 246 5.98 26.21 -11.49
C ASP A 246 5.62 27.70 -11.31
N GLU A 247 4.52 28.01 -10.61
CA GLU A 247 4.25 29.30 -10.01
C GLU A 247 4.94 29.34 -8.64
N GLU A 248 6.24 29.65 -8.70
CA GLU A 248 6.94 30.53 -7.78
C GLU A 248 6.21 30.77 -6.45
N ILE A 249 6.62 30.03 -5.40
CA ILE A 249 6.42 30.25 -3.95
C ILE A 249 5.60 31.52 -3.63
N SER A 250 4.30 31.49 -3.90
CA SER A 250 3.42 32.65 -3.74
C SER A 250 2.82 32.58 -2.35
N CYS A 251 3.61 32.97 -1.37
CA CYS A 251 3.10 33.41 -0.08
C CYS A 251 2.25 34.68 -0.15
N THR A 252 2.10 35.25 -1.34
CA THR A 252 1.38 36.48 -1.64
C THR A 252 -0.10 36.19 -1.88
N CYS A 253 -0.90 36.46 -0.86
CA CYS A 253 -2.35 36.65 -0.96
C CYS A 253 -2.67 38.07 -1.45
N LEU A 254 -3.91 38.33 -1.84
CA LEU A 254 -4.32 39.68 -2.30
C LEU A 254 -4.31 40.70 -1.14
N GLU A 255 -4.32 42.00 -1.49
CA GLU A 255 -4.57 43.07 -0.51
C GLU A 255 -5.94 42.79 0.14
N ASP A 256 -5.97 42.56 1.46
CA ASP A 256 -7.11 42.10 2.30
C ASP A 256 -7.29 40.59 2.56
N GLU A 257 -6.30 39.76 2.18
CA GLU A 257 -6.26 38.33 2.50
C GLU A 257 -4.99 37.98 3.29
N TYR A 258 -5.13 37.07 4.26
CA TYR A 258 -3.98 36.51 4.98
C TYR A 258 -3.83 35.01 4.71
N CYS A 259 -2.57 34.57 4.64
CA CYS A 259 -2.27 33.14 4.54
C CYS A 259 -2.55 32.47 5.88
N LEU A 260 -3.56 31.60 5.93
CA LEU A 260 -3.91 30.84 7.12
C LEU A 260 -3.56 29.37 6.93
N VAL A 261 -2.90 28.78 7.93
CA VAL A 261 -2.54 27.35 7.97
C VAL A 261 -3.31 26.62 9.06
N PRO A 262 -3.72 25.36 8.82
CA PRO A 262 -4.42 24.58 9.83
C PRO A 262 -3.46 24.22 10.97
N ILE A 263 -3.97 24.31 12.20
CA ILE A 263 -3.26 23.93 13.42
C ILE A 263 -3.54 22.44 13.67
N LEU A 264 -2.54 21.59 13.46
CA LEU A 264 -2.70 20.14 13.56
C LEU A 264 -2.05 19.59 14.83
N THR A 265 -2.58 18.48 15.32
CA THR A 265 -1.95 17.69 16.37
C THR A 265 -0.69 16.99 15.85
N SER A 266 0.26 16.73 16.74
CA SER A 266 1.46 15.94 16.42
C SER A 266 1.07 14.59 15.78
N GLY A 267 1.68 14.26 14.65
CA GLY A 267 1.40 13.04 13.87
C GLY A 267 0.29 13.17 12.81
N SER A 268 -0.51 14.25 12.83
CA SER A 268 -1.55 14.48 11.83
C SER A 268 -1.03 15.27 10.63
N SER A 269 -1.54 14.98 9.44
CA SER A 269 -1.30 15.74 8.21
C SER A 269 -2.62 16.27 7.63
N TRP A 270 -2.53 17.42 6.94
CA TRP A 270 -3.61 17.98 6.14
C TRP A 270 -3.44 17.54 4.70
N ILE A 271 -4.38 16.74 4.19
CA ILE A 271 -4.30 16.12 2.87
C ILE A 271 -5.58 16.39 2.11
N GLU A 272 -5.47 17.00 0.94
CA GLU A 272 -6.57 17.23 0.02
C GLU A 272 -6.69 16.05 -0.96
N ILE A 273 -7.86 15.42 -1.04
CA ILE A 273 -8.10 14.31 -1.97
C ILE A 273 -9.22 14.72 -2.93
N SER A 274 -8.88 14.76 -4.22
CA SER A 274 -9.83 14.96 -5.31
C SER A 274 -10.29 13.61 -5.84
N TYR A 275 -11.59 13.44 -6.04
CA TYR A 275 -12.21 12.20 -6.47
C TYR A 275 -13.35 12.45 -7.47
N ALA A 276 -13.75 11.39 -8.17
CA ALA A 276 -14.93 11.38 -9.03
C ALA A 276 -15.85 10.21 -8.66
N ARG A 277 -17.16 10.42 -8.80
CA ARG A 277 -18.21 9.39 -8.64
C ARG A 277 -18.91 9.09 -9.97
N PRO A 278 -18.20 8.54 -10.97
CA PRO A 278 -18.73 8.36 -12.31
C PRO A 278 -19.91 7.37 -12.38
N TYR A 279 -20.04 6.50 -11.38
CA TYR A 279 -21.10 5.48 -11.32
C TYR A 279 -22.25 5.87 -10.38
N SER A 280 -22.22 7.07 -9.80
CA SER A 280 -23.33 7.55 -8.97
C SER A 280 -24.55 7.84 -9.84
N PHE A 281 -25.74 7.60 -9.30
CA PHE A 281 -27.00 7.84 -10.01
C PHE A 281 -27.14 9.30 -10.46
N GLU A 282 -26.74 10.25 -9.60
CA GLU A 282 -26.76 11.69 -9.89
C GLU A 282 -25.87 12.05 -11.09
N CYS A 283 -24.66 11.47 -11.16
CA CYS A 283 -23.75 11.67 -12.28
C CYS A 283 -24.33 11.10 -13.59
N LEU A 284 -24.80 9.85 -13.56
CA LEU A 284 -25.35 9.16 -14.74
C LEU A 284 -26.60 9.87 -15.31
N GLN A 285 -27.45 10.42 -14.44
CA GLN A 285 -28.63 11.19 -14.86
C GLN A 285 -28.23 12.50 -15.54
N ARG A 286 -27.16 13.15 -15.06
CA ARG A 286 -26.70 14.44 -15.57
C ARG A 286 -25.91 14.31 -16.88
N GLU A 287 -25.19 13.22 -17.08
CA GLU A 287 -24.49 12.90 -18.34
C GLU A 287 -25.49 12.67 -19.49
N ARG A 288 -26.61 11.98 -19.21
CA ARG A 288 -27.72 11.86 -20.17
C ARG A 288 -28.33 13.23 -20.54
N ASN A 289 -28.47 14.14 -19.58
CA ASN A 289 -29.03 15.47 -19.81
C ASN A 289 -28.06 16.44 -20.53
N LEU A 290 -26.74 16.27 -20.35
CA LEU A 290 -25.72 17.14 -20.96
C LEU A 290 -25.47 16.83 -22.44
N SER A 291 -25.82 15.61 -22.90
CA SER A 291 -25.81 15.27 -24.34
C SER A 291 -26.82 16.07 -25.20
N SER A 292 -27.63 16.94 -24.58
CA SER A 292 -28.63 17.80 -25.23
C SER A 292 -28.20 19.28 -25.36
N TRP A 293 -27.14 19.74 -24.67
CA TRP A 293 -26.75 21.15 -24.68
C TRP A 293 -25.24 21.31 -24.92
N HIS A 294 -24.89 21.96 -26.03
CA HIS A 294 -23.52 22.33 -26.41
C HIS A 294 -22.74 22.92 -25.22
N ALA A 295 -21.60 22.31 -24.93
CA ALA A 295 -20.67 22.75 -23.90
C ALA A 295 -19.96 24.05 -24.30
N THR A 296 -20.50 25.19 -23.90
CA THR A 296 -19.78 26.47 -23.86
C THR A 296 -19.87 27.06 -22.44
N ASN A 297 -18.98 26.60 -21.57
CA ASN A 297 -18.28 27.42 -20.57
C ASN A 297 -17.44 26.49 -19.68
N LYS A 298 -16.12 26.44 -19.95
CA LYS A 298 -15.15 25.92 -18.99
C LYS A 298 -14.97 26.96 -17.89
N ASN A 299 -15.87 26.96 -16.92
CA ASN A 299 -15.56 27.55 -15.61
C ASN A 299 -14.60 26.60 -14.89
N PHE A 300 -13.66 27.17 -14.12
CA PHE A 300 -12.70 26.52 -13.22
C PHE A 300 -13.38 25.81 -12.01
N GLY A 301 -14.53 25.17 -12.24
CA GLY A 301 -15.23 24.37 -11.24
C GLY A 301 -15.03 22.88 -11.51
N LEU A 302 -14.95 22.08 -10.44
CA LEU A 302 -15.00 20.63 -10.50
C LEU A 302 -16.17 20.17 -11.38
N GLY A 303 -15.94 19.13 -12.19
CA GLY A 303 -16.98 18.54 -13.02
C GLY A 303 -18.20 18.11 -12.20
N PRO A 304 -19.38 17.90 -12.83
CA PRO A 304 -20.62 17.58 -12.12
C PRO A 304 -20.57 16.27 -11.29
N CYS A 305 -19.53 15.46 -11.49
CA CYS A 305 -19.31 14.19 -10.81
C CYS A 305 -18.02 14.18 -9.98
N GLU A 306 -17.32 15.30 -9.92
CA GLU A 306 -16.05 15.44 -9.21
C GLU A 306 -16.27 16.16 -7.87
N GLY A 307 -15.50 15.77 -6.88
CA GLY A 307 -15.52 16.36 -5.55
C GLY A 307 -14.12 16.41 -4.95
N THR A 308 -13.97 17.25 -3.95
CA THR A 308 -12.75 17.33 -3.14
C THR A 308 -13.14 17.26 -1.67
N PHE A 309 -12.38 16.52 -0.87
CA PHE A 309 -12.48 16.55 0.58
C PHE A 309 -11.10 16.67 1.21
N VAL A 310 -11.07 17.05 2.48
CA VAL A 310 -9.84 17.10 3.28
C VAL A 310 -9.84 15.97 4.28
N TYR A 311 -8.73 15.26 4.33
CA TYR A 311 -8.42 14.33 5.39
C TYR A 311 -7.45 14.97 6.39
N VAL A 312 -7.79 14.86 7.68
CA VAL A 312 -6.93 15.27 8.80
C VAL A 312 -6.68 14.07 9.69
N GLY A 313 -5.44 13.59 9.73
CA GLY A 313 -5.05 12.45 10.57
C GLY A 313 -3.70 11.87 10.16
N ASP A 314 -3.39 10.67 10.65
CA ASP A 314 -2.15 9.98 10.28
C ASP A 314 -2.20 9.57 8.80
N PRO A 315 -1.30 10.13 7.96
CA PRO A 315 -1.32 9.86 6.52
C PRO A 315 -1.00 8.40 6.21
N LEU A 316 -0.21 7.71 7.05
CA LEU A 316 0.15 6.31 6.83
C LEU A 316 -1.04 5.38 7.06
N SER A 317 -1.83 5.64 8.11
CA SER A 317 -3.10 4.95 8.37
C SER A 317 -4.08 5.12 7.21
N ALA A 318 -4.27 6.35 6.72
CA ALA A 318 -5.11 6.60 5.56
C ALA A 318 -4.64 5.84 4.32
N GLY A 319 -3.34 5.89 4.02
CA GLY A 319 -2.77 5.27 2.82
C GLY A 319 -2.95 3.75 2.77
N ARG A 320 -2.75 3.08 3.91
CA ARG A 320 -2.87 1.60 4.01
C ARG A 320 -4.31 1.11 4.11
N SER A 321 -5.25 2.00 4.44
CA SER A 321 -6.61 1.60 4.75
C SER A 321 -7.49 1.38 3.52
N VAL A 322 -7.14 1.91 2.35
CA VAL A 322 -7.97 1.84 1.14
C VAL A 322 -7.38 0.87 0.13
N LYS A 323 -8.23 -0.02 -0.42
CA LYS A 323 -7.86 -0.90 -1.53
C LYS A 323 -8.06 -0.15 -2.85
N LEU A 324 -7.03 -0.06 -3.68
CA LEU A 324 -7.02 0.72 -4.92
C LEU A 324 -6.59 -0.14 -6.11
N SER A 325 -7.11 0.16 -7.30
CA SER A 325 -6.64 -0.40 -8.58
C SER A 325 -6.39 0.70 -9.60
N PRO A 326 -5.33 0.60 -10.42
CA PRO A 326 -5.10 1.54 -11.52
C PRO A 326 -5.92 1.21 -12.77
N TYR A 327 -6.68 0.11 -12.77
CA TYR A 327 -7.47 -0.35 -13.92
C TYR A 327 -8.95 -0.06 -13.73
N ARG A 328 -9.50 0.78 -14.60
CA ARG A 328 -10.92 1.10 -14.63
C ARG A 328 -11.58 0.45 -15.85
N PRO A 329 -12.78 -0.14 -15.73
CA PRO A 329 -13.53 -0.60 -16.89
C PRO A 329 -13.76 0.54 -17.91
N ARG A 330 -13.55 0.26 -19.19
CA ARG A 330 -13.76 1.25 -20.28
C ARG A 330 -15.19 1.74 -20.37
N TRP A 331 -16.14 0.83 -20.15
CA TRP A 331 -17.56 1.10 -20.27
C TRP A 331 -18.23 0.96 -18.91
N GLN A 332 -19.13 1.89 -18.59
CA GLN A 332 -19.88 1.90 -17.33
C GLN A 332 -20.69 0.62 -17.11
N LEU A 333 -21.16 -0.03 -18.19
CA LEU A 333 -21.88 -1.31 -18.13
C LEU A 333 -21.04 -2.48 -17.59
N PHE A 334 -19.72 -2.36 -17.59
CA PHE A 334 -18.77 -3.38 -17.12
C PHE A 334 -18.31 -3.14 -15.67
N LEU A 335 -19.09 -2.40 -14.88
CA LEU A 335 -18.78 -2.20 -13.46
C LEU A 335 -18.72 -3.53 -12.68
N PHE A 336 -19.50 -4.54 -13.07
CA PHE A 336 -19.49 -5.87 -12.43
C PHE A 336 -18.15 -6.62 -12.57
N ILE A 337 -17.29 -6.22 -13.53
CA ILE A 337 -15.93 -6.76 -13.67
C ILE A 337 -14.85 -5.78 -13.18
N ALA A 338 -15.21 -4.70 -12.47
CA ALA A 338 -14.24 -3.73 -11.95
C ALA A 338 -13.22 -4.39 -11.00
N ASP A 339 -13.63 -5.42 -10.25
CA ASP A 339 -12.78 -6.10 -9.28
C ASP A 339 -11.76 -7.06 -9.90
N VAL A 340 -11.96 -7.48 -11.15
CA VAL A 340 -11.16 -8.54 -11.78
C VAL A 340 -9.67 -8.22 -11.84
N PRO A 341 -9.22 -7.02 -12.29
CA PRO A 341 -7.80 -6.67 -12.30
C PRO A 341 -7.17 -6.75 -10.91
N TYR A 342 -7.84 -6.18 -9.91
CA TYR A 342 -7.36 -6.15 -8.53
C TYR A 342 -7.24 -7.57 -7.94
N ILE A 343 -8.24 -8.43 -8.18
CA ILE A 343 -8.21 -9.82 -7.73
C ILE A 343 -7.07 -10.57 -8.44
N LEU A 344 -6.93 -10.41 -9.75
CA LEU A 344 -5.93 -11.10 -10.56
C LEU A 344 -4.50 -10.71 -10.15
N GLU A 345 -4.22 -9.42 -9.94
CA GLU A 345 -2.92 -8.95 -9.42
C GLU A 345 -2.60 -9.56 -8.06
N ASN A 346 -3.55 -9.55 -7.14
CA ASN A 346 -3.36 -10.13 -5.81
C ASN A 346 -3.19 -11.65 -5.85
N CYS A 347 -3.91 -12.34 -6.73
CA CYS A 347 -3.74 -13.78 -6.95
C CYS A 347 -2.36 -14.10 -7.51
N LEU A 348 -1.90 -13.41 -8.55
CA LEU A 348 -0.58 -13.62 -9.14
C LEU A 348 0.55 -13.32 -8.15
N ASN A 349 0.45 -12.21 -7.41
CA ASN A 349 1.42 -11.85 -6.38
C ASN A 349 1.43 -12.88 -5.25
N CYS A 350 0.26 -13.34 -4.78
CA CYS A 350 0.18 -14.35 -3.73
C CYS A 350 0.76 -15.70 -4.20
N LEU A 351 0.43 -16.14 -5.41
CA LEU A 351 0.98 -17.37 -5.99
C LEU A 351 2.50 -17.29 -6.09
N LEU A 352 3.04 -16.18 -6.61
CA LEU A 352 4.48 -15.94 -6.69
C LEU A 352 5.15 -16.06 -5.31
N HIS A 353 4.64 -15.35 -4.31
CA HIS A 353 5.26 -15.35 -2.98
C HIS A 353 5.16 -16.71 -2.28
N VAL A 354 4.01 -17.38 -2.36
CA VAL A 354 3.81 -18.68 -1.73
C VAL A 354 4.66 -19.76 -2.42
N SER A 355 4.71 -19.79 -3.75
CA SER A 355 5.57 -20.72 -4.49
C SER A 355 7.06 -20.47 -4.26
N ALA A 356 7.48 -19.21 -4.22
CA ALA A 356 8.86 -18.87 -3.90
C ALA A 356 9.24 -19.30 -2.48
N ALA A 357 8.35 -19.07 -1.51
CA ALA A 357 8.55 -19.50 -0.13
C ALA A 357 8.59 -21.04 -0.01
N LEU A 358 7.67 -21.75 -0.69
CA LEU A 358 7.62 -23.20 -0.70
C LEU A 358 8.88 -23.81 -1.34
N ALA A 359 9.36 -23.24 -2.46
CA ALA A 359 10.62 -23.64 -3.07
C ALA A 359 11.81 -23.41 -2.13
N ALA A 360 11.89 -22.22 -1.50
CA ALA A 360 12.98 -21.89 -0.58
C ALA A 360 13.01 -22.78 0.66
N VAL A 361 11.85 -23.09 1.25
CA VAL A 361 11.74 -23.99 2.40
C VAL A 361 12.15 -25.41 2.00
N ASN A 362 11.67 -25.92 0.86
CA ASN A 362 12.03 -27.27 0.40
C ASN A 362 13.50 -27.42 -0.02
N CYS A 363 14.23 -26.32 -0.29
CA CYS A 363 15.69 -26.37 -0.46
C CYS A 363 16.46 -26.67 0.84
N LEU A 364 15.86 -26.49 2.02
CA LEU A 364 16.55 -26.65 3.29
C LEU A 364 16.78 -28.14 3.61
N PRO A 365 17.96 -28.54 4.11
CA PRO A 365 18.25 -29.92 4.50
C PRO A 365 17.64 -30.22 5.88
N VAL A 366 16.31 -30.20 5.96
CA VAL A 366 15.51 -30.44 7.15
C VAL A 366 14.74 -31.73 6.96
N TYR A 367 14.50 -32.47 8.05
CA TYR A 367 13.71 -33.70 8.01
C TYR A 367 12.38 -33.49 7.26
N PHE A 368 12.03 -34.45 6.40
CA PHE A 368 10.83 -34.47 5.57
C PHE A 368 10.76 -33.44 4.43
N LEU A 369 11.79 -32.62 4.21
CA LEU A 369 11.88 -31.72 3.06
C LEU A 369 12.80 -32.29 1.98
N ASP A 370 12.58 -31.87 0.74
CA ASP A 370 13.35 -32.33 -0.43
C ASP A 370 14.86 -32.10 -0.26
N GLY A 371 15.24 -30.98 0.35
CA GLY A 371 16.62 -30.57 0.58
C GLY A 371 17.44 -31.58 1.36
N ASP A 372 16.82 -32.40 2.21
CA ASP A 372 17.51 -33.46 2.95
C ASP A 372 17.91 -34.62 2.02
N ALA A 373 16.97 -35.06 1.18
CA ALA A 373 17.22 -36.10 0.17
C ALA A 373 18.19 -35.62 -0.91
N ILE A 374 18.11 -34.34 -1.30
CA ILE A 374 19.05 -33.68 -2.22
C ILE A 374 20.46 -33.68 -1.62
N LEU A 375 20.63 -33.26 -0.36
CA LEU A 375 21.93 -33.23 0.31
C LEU A 375 22.55 -34.62 0.40
N GLU A 376 21.77 -35.63 0.81
CA GLU A 376 22.22 -37.00 0.93
C GLU A 376 22.69 -37.58 -0.43
N THR A 377 21.86 -37.43 -1.46
CA THR A 377 22.14 -37.93 -2.82
C THR A 377 23.35 -37.23 -3.42
N THR A 378 23.47 -35.91 -3.24
CA THR A 378 24.57 -35.10 -3.79
C THR A 378 25.89 -35.46 -3.12
N LEU A 379 25.93 -35.60 -1.80
CA LEU A 379 27.16 -35.98 -1.09
C LEU A 379 27.63 -37.38 -1.49
N PHE A 380 26.70 -38.33 -1.67
CA PHE A 380 27.02 -39.66 -2.15
C PHE A 380 27.59 -39.64 -3.57
N TYR A 381 26.98 -38.86 -4.47
CA TYR A 381 27.40 -38.72 -5.86
C TYR A 381 28.81 -38.10 -5.99
N VAL A 382 29.06 -37.01 -5.27
CA VAL A 382 30.31 -36.25 -5.37
C VAL A 382 31.50 -37.02 -4.81
N GLY A 383 31.29 -37.92 -3.85
CA GLY A 383 32.31 -38.88 -3.40
C GLY A 383 33.56 -38.27 -2.73
N TRP A 384 33.58 -36.96 -2.47
CA TRP A 384 34.75 -36.25 -1.93
C TRP A 384 35.14 -36.66 -0.50
N PHE A 385 34.19 -37.23 0.25
CA PHE A 385 34.39 -37.60 1.64
C PHE A 385 34.18 -39.10 1.86
N PRO A 386 34.94 -39.76 2.77
CA PRO A 386 34.66 -41.11 3.21
C PRO A 386 33.23 -41.24 3.76
N ARG A 387 32.59 -42.41 3.60
CA ARG A 387 31.21 -42.67 4.06
C ARG A 387 30.94 -42.25 5.51
N ARG A 388 31.90 -42.47 6.43
CA ARG A 388 31.79 -42.03 7.83
C ARG A 388 31.70 -40.51 7.97
N GLN A 389 32.49 -39.77 7.20
CA GLN A 389 32.47 -38.31 7.22
C GLN A 389 31.20 -37.77 6.56
N GLN A 390 30.75 -38.36 5.44
CA GLN A 390 29.48 -37.99 4.81
C GLN A 390 28.30 -38.12 5.79
N GLN A 391 28.21 -39.24 6.50
CA GLN A 391 27.16 -39.45 7.51
C GLN A 391 27.22 -38.44 8.66
N MET A 392 28.41 -38.03 9.08
CA MET A 392 28.56 -36.97 10.09
C MET A 392 28.13 -35.62 9.55
N ILE A 393 28.52 -35.25 8.33
CA ILE A 393 28.11 -34.00 7.67
C ILE A 393 26.59 -33.94 7.55
N ILE A 394 25.95 -34.98 7.02
CA ILE A 394 24.49 -35.04 6.88
C ILE A 394 23.81 -34.85 8.23
N LYS A 395 24.24 -35.57 9.27
CA LYS A 395 23.65 -35.46 10.63
C LYS A 395 23.81 -34.05 11.21
N VAL A 396 25.00 -33.46 11.10
CA VAL A 396 25.29 -32.11 11.64
C VAL A 396 24.51 -31.05 10.88
N CYS A 397 24.53 -31.07 9.54
CA CYS A 397 23.77 -30.16 8.70
C CYS A 397 22.28 -30.27 9.01
N ARG A 398 21.73 -31.48 9.03
CA ARG A 398 20.31 -31.72 9.32
C ARG A 398 19.92 -31.18 10.68
N PHE A 399 20.68 -31.51 11.73
CA PHE A 399 20.42 -30.99 13.08
C PHE A 399 20.47 -29.46 13.12
N LEU A 400 21.51 -28.85 12.57
CA LEU A 400 21.68 -27.39 12.57
C LEU A 400 20.52 -26.69 11.86
N TRP A 401 20.18 -27.12 10.64
CA TRP A 401 19.10 -26.52 9.86
C TRP A 401 17.73 -26.76 10.46
N THR A 402 17.48 -27.92 11.09
CA THR A 402 16.24 -28.16 11.85
C THR A 402 16.12 -27.21 13.05
N ALA A 403 17.20 -27.03 13.82
CA ALA A 403 17.19 -26.14 14.98
C ALA A 403 16.99 -24.68 14.57
N LEU A 404 17.70 -24.22 13.53
CA LEU A 404 17.55 -22.87 12.97
C LEU A 404 16.14 -22.64 12.43
N SER A 405 15.56 -23.62 11.73
CA SER A 405 14.19 -23.52 11.21
C SER A 405 13.18 -23.40 12.34
N ILE A 406 13.29 -24.22 13.40
CA ILE A 406 12.42 -24.13 14.58
C ILE A 406 12.54 -22.76 15.26
N ILE A 407 13.75 -22.22 15.41
CA ILE A 407 13.96 -20.87 15.98
C ILE A 407 13.31 -19.79 15.09
N MET A 408 13.47 -19.90 13.78
CA MET A 408 12.89 -18.94 12.83
C MET A 408 11.36 -18.99 12.83
N PHE A 409 10.75 -20.17 12.72
CA PHE A 409 9.30 -20.32 12.75
C PHE A 409 8.69 -19.94 14.10
N SER A 410 9.34 -20.27 15.23
CA SER A 410 8.86 -19.84 16.55
C SER A 410 8.91 -18.32 16.73
N ARG A 411 9.94 -17.64 16.21
CA ARG A 411 9.99 -16.17 16.19
C ARG A 411 8.89 -15.55 15.34
N ILE A 412 8.62 -16.12 14.17
CA ILE A 412 7.54 -15.66 13.29
C ILE A 412 6.18 -15.82 14.00
N LEU A 413 5.91 -17.01 14.56
CA LEU A 413 4.69 -17.28 15.31
C LEU A 413 4.54 -16.33 16.52
N TYR A 414 5.60 -16.15 17.30
CA TYR A 414 5.61 -15.23 18.44
C TYR A 414 5.31 -13.79 18.01
N SER A 415 5.96 -13.31 16.95
CA SER A 415 5.69 -11.98 16.39
C SER A 415 4.23 -11.86 15.93
N MET A 416 3.67 -12.88 15.28
CA MET A 416 2.27 -12.85 14.88
C MET A 416 1.31 -12.81 16.06
N THR A 417 1.62 -13.51 17.16
CA THR A 417 0.76 -13.51 18.36
C THR A 417 0.85 -12.23 19.18
N VAL A 418 2.03 -11.58 19.21
CA VAL A 418 2.24 -10.36 20.02
C VAL A 418 1.75 -9.10 19.29
N TYR A 419 1.85 -9.05 17.96
CA TYR A 419 1.43 -7.88 17.18
C TYR A 419 -0.05 -7.90 16.75
N ASN A 420 -0.72 -9.05 16.80
CA ASN A 420 -2.16 -9.18 16.49
C ASN A 420 -3.02 -9.45 17.76
N GLY A 421 -2.45 -9.28 18.95
CA GLY A 421 -3.11 -9.46 20.24
C GLY A 421 -3.54 -8.14 20.88
#